data_AF-A0A4Q3I543-F1
#
_entry.id   AF-A0A4Q3I543-F1
#
_cell.length_a   1.000
_cell.length_b   1.000
_cell.length_c   1.000
_cell.angle_alpha   90.00
_cell.angle_beta   90.00
_cell.angle_gamma   90.00
#
_symmetry.space_group_name_H-M   'P 1'
#
loop_
_entity.id
_entity.type
_entity.pdbx_description
1 polymer ?
#
loop_
_entity_poly.entity_id
_entity_poly.type
_entity_poly.pdbx_seq_one_letter_code
_entity_poly.pdbx_strand_id
1 'polypeptide(L)'
;LTPDMAAPVNSAWGYDNRTTAFRVPVSDANSRRVENRLPSSDANPYLALAASLGCGLLGIKNRLDPTPPTEDSANEGEIDLPRDLLKAVSLLEDEPALAEVFSKEFIGLYAGVKRGEFETFMQVISPWEREFLLLNV
;
A
#
# COMPACT_ATOMS: atom_id res chain seq x y z
N LEU A 1 -5.59 -7.32 -0.16
CA LEU A 1 -4.54 -7.78 -1.09
C LEU A 1 -4.56 -9.30 -1.12
N THR A 2 -4.89 -9.90 -2.26
CA THR A 2 -4.97 -11.35 -2.44
C THR A 2 -4.14 -11.75 -3.67
N PRO A 3 -3.52 -12.95 -3.67
CA PRO A 3 -2.86 -13.48 -4.87
C PRO A 3 -3.81 -13.58 -6.06
N ASP A 4 -3.23 -13.72 -7.26
CA ASP A 4 -3.94 -14.02 -8.52
C ASP A 4 -4.97 -12.96 -8.98
N MET A 5 -4.94 -11.78 -8.38
CA MET A 5 -5.70 -10.60 -8.81
C MET A 5 -4.78 -9.63 -9.54
N ALA A 6 -5.33 -8.75 -10.38
CA ALA A 6 -4.54 -7.75 -11.12
C ALA A 6 -3.91 -6.64 -10.24
N ALA A 7 -4.07 -6.74 -8.92
CA ALA A 7 -3.50 -5.82 -7.94
C ALA A 7 -2.09 -6.27 -7.52
N PRO A 8 -1.12 -5.35 -7.41
CA PRO A 8 0.21 -5.69 -6.92
C PRO A 8 0.18 -6.09 -5.44
N VAL A 9 0.99 -7.08 -5.08
CA VAL A 9 1.15 -7.58 -3.69
C VAL A 9 2.59 -7.45 -3.17
N ASN A 10 3.44 -6.77 -3.91
CA ASN A 10 4.87 -6.55 -3.69
C ASN A 10 5.20 -5.05 -3.59
N SER A 11 6.47 -4.72 -3.33
CA SER A 11 7.00 -3.34 -3.44
C SER A 11 7.95 -3.16 -4.62
N ALA A 12 7.94 -4.09 -5.59
CA ALA A 12 8.85 -4.09 -6.72
C ALA A 12 8.52 -3.01 -7.76
N TRP A 13 9.46 -2.77 -8.67
CA TRP A 13 9.28 -1.86 -9.81
C TRP A 13 9.83 -2.45 -11.10
N GLY A 14 9.29 -2.04 -12.26
CA GLY A 14 9.77 -2.53 -13.56
C GLY A 14 9.26 -1.76 -14.77
N TYR A 15 9.91 -1.96 -15.93
CA TYR A 15 9.53 -1.32 -17.19
C TYR A 15 8.34 -2.05 -17.83
N ASP A 16 7.24 -1.32 -18.02
CA ASP A 16 5.93 -1.81 -18.48
C ASP A 16 5.42 -3.10 -17.81
N ASN A 17 6.00 -3.47 -16.67
CA ASN A 17 5.68 -4.69 -15.95
C ASN A 17 4.44 -4.50 -15.08
N ARG A 18 3.31 -5.07 -15.51
CA ARG A 18 2.00 -5.00 -14.82
C ARG A 18 1.86 -5.95 -13.63
N THR A 19 2.92 -6.62 -13.22
CA THR A 19 2.94 -7.40 -11.97
C THR A 19 3.60 -6.64 -10.81
N THR A 20 4.30 -5.54 -11.10
CA THR A 20 5.00 -4.73 -10.08
C THR A 20 4.11 -3.63 -9.49
N ALA A 21 4.39 -3.22 -8.25
CA ALA A 21 3.71 -2.08 -7.61
C ALA A 21 4.01 -0.74 -8.29
N PHE A 22 5.24 -0.54 -8.74
CA PHE A 22 5.67 0.68 -9.42
C PHE A 22 6.05 0.40 -10.87
N ARG A 23 5.20 0.78 -11.81
CA ARG A 23 5.44 0.54 -13.24
C ARG A 23 6.03 1.79 -13.90
N VAL A 24 7.00 1.61 -14.77
CA VAL A 24 7.46 2.67 -15.70
C VAL A 24 6.89 2.36 -17.09
N PRO A 25 5.79 3.00 -17.53
CA PRO A 25 5.19 2.71 -18.82
C PRO A 25 6.13 3.07 -19.98
N VAL A 26 5.96 2.40 -21.12
CA VAL A 26 6.61 2.80 -22.36
C VAL A 26 6.10 4.19 -22.74
N SER A 27 7.01 5.15 -22.87
CA SER A 27 6.70 6.52 -23.24
C SER A 27 7.91 7.27 -23.79
N ASP A 28 7.64 8.38 -24.46
CA ASP A 28 8.67 9.37 -24.79
C ASP A 28 9.22 10.08 -23.53
N ALA A 29 10.18 10.97 -23.72
CA ALA A 29 10.79 11.70 -22.61
C ALA A 29 9.79 12.64 -21.90
N ASN A 30 8.90 13.29 -22.66
CA ASN A 30 7.93 14.26 -22.12
C ASN A 30 6.85 13.60 -21.26
N SER A 31 6.52 12.34 -21.55
CA SER A 31 5.48 11.57 -20.86
C SER A 31 6.08 10.51 -19.91
N ARG A 32 7.39 10.58 -19.62
CA ARG A 32 8.10 9.67 -18.71
C ARG A 32 7.58 9.85 -17.29
N ARG A 33 7.14 8.75 -16.68
CA ARG A 33 6.56 8.75 -15.33
C ARG A 33 6.70 7.40 -14.66
N VAL A 34 6.52 7.41 -13.34
CA VAL A 34 6.30 6.21 -12.53
C VAL A 34 4.81 6.14 -12.21
N GLU A 35 4.20 5.00 -12.48
CA GLU A 35 2.84 4.68 -12.10
C GLU A 35 2.86 3.92 -10.77
N ASN A 36 2.36 4.53 -9.71
CA ASN A 36 2.11 3.87 -8.42
C ASN A 36 0.75 3.15 -8.48
N ARG A 37 0.77 1.83 -8.38
CA ARG A 37 -0.41 0.96 -8.54
C ARG A 37 -0.96 0.44 -7.21
N LEU A 38 -0.40 0.88 -6.09
CA LEU A 38 -0.82 0.46 -4.74
C LEU A 38 -2.13 1.12 -4.27
N PRO A 39 -2.37 2.44 -4.49
CA PRO A 39 -3.59 3.07 -4.00
C PRO A 39 -4.84 2.51 -4.67
N SER A 40 -5.83 2.13 -3.87
CA SER A 40 -7.16 1.71 -4.29
C SER A 40 -8.13 2.90 -4.33
N SER A 41 -9.33 2.69 -4.92
CA SER A 41 -10.32 3.75 -5.13
C SER A 41 -10.97 4.30 -3.84
N ASP A 42 -10.87 3.57 -2.74
CA ASP A 42 -11.30 3.96 -1.40
C ASP A 42 -10.25 4.82 -0.66
N ALA A 43 -9.04 4.95 -1.19
CA ALA A 43 -8.02 5.81 -0.61
C ALA A 43 -8.41 7.29 -0.74
N ASN A 44 -8.09 8.08 0.28
CA ASN A 44 -8.19 9.54 0.18
C ASN A 44 -7.15 10.02 -0.86
N PRO A 45 -7.56 10.64 -1.98
CA PRO A 45 -6.65 10.97 -3.07
C PRO A 45 -5.56 11.96 -2.65
N TYR A 46 -5.87 12.89 -1.74
CA TYR A 46 -4.89 13.85 -1.22
C TYR A 46 -3.80 13.15 -0.42
N LEU A 47 -4.19 12.22 0.46
CA LEU A 47 -3.24 11.46 1.28
C LEU A 47 -2.40 10.49 0.45
N ALA A 48 -3.02 9.83 -0.54
CA ALA A 48 -2.31 8.91 -1.44
C ALA A 48 -1.25 9.64 -2.28
N LEU A 49 -1.59 10.83 -2.81
CA LEU A 49 -0.65 11.68 -3.54
C LEU A 49 0.45 12.22 -2.63
N ALA A 50 0.09 12.74 -1.45
CA ALA A 50 1.05 13.26 -0.48
C ALA A 50 2.04 12.18 -0.02
N ALA A 51 1.57 10.97 0.26
CA ALA A 51 2.43 9.85 0.66
C ALA A 51 3.37 9.42 -0.48
N SER A 52 2.84 9.31 -1.70
CA SER A 52 3.65 8.95 -2.88
C SER A 52 4.76 9.97 -3.14
N LEU A 53 4.42 11.26 -3.11
CA LEU A 53 5.37 12.34 -3.30
C LEU A 53 6.38 12.42 -2.15
N GLY A 54 5.91 12.30 -0.91
CA GLY A 54 6.73 12.35 0.30
C GLY A 54 7.77 11.23 0.34
N CYS A 55 7.37 9.98 0.10
CA CYS A 55 8.29 8.85 0.03
C CYS A 55 9.32 9.01 -1.10
N GLY A 56 8.90 9.47 -2.27
CA GLY A 56 9.81 9.76 -3.39
C GLY A 56 10.83 10.85 -3.03
N LEU A 57 10.38 11.93 -2.39
CA LEU A 57 11.27 13.01 -1.93
C LEU A 57 12.26 12.53 -0.88
N LEU A 58 11.83 11.72 0.09
CA LEU A 58 12.71 11.12 1.10
C LEU A 58 13.79 10.25 0.46
N GLY A 59 13.42 9.41 -0.52
CA GLY A 59 14.38 8.59 -1.28
C GLY A 59 15.45 9.44 -1.98
N ILE A 60 15.04 10.54 -2.63
CA ILE A 60 15.97 11.49 -3.28
C ILE A 60 16.88 12.16 -2.25
N LYS A 61 16.33 12.70 -1.16
CA LYS A 61 17.09 13.37 -0.09
C LYS A 61 18.14 12.45 0.53
N ASN A 62 17.75 11.20 0.78
CA ASN A 62 18.60 10.19 1.40
C ASN A 62 19.48 9.42 0.40
N ARG A 63 19.39 9.75 -0.90
CA ARG A 63 20.14 9.11 -1.99
C ARG A 63 20.01 7.59 -1.95
N LEU A 64 18.79 7.11 -1.76
CA LEU A 64 18.50 5.68 -1.76
C LEU A 64 18.53 5.17 -3.19
N ASP A 65 19.33 4.14 -3.42
CA ASP A 65 19.30 3.40 -4.67
C ASP A 65 18.09 2.45 -4.66
N PRO A 66 17.27 2.44 -5.72
CA PRO A 66 16.23 1.44 -5.85
C PRO A 66 16.86 0.05 -6.09
N THR A 67 16.09 -1.00 -5.83
CA THR A 67 16.46 -2.34 -6.28
C THR A 67 16.58 -2.40 -7.81
N PRO A 68 17.23 -3.41 -8.38
CA PRO A 68 17.18 -3.64 -9.83
C PRO A 68 15.73 -3.77 -10.33
N PRO A 69 15.42 -3.30 -11.55
CA PRO A 69 14.07 -3.46 -12.13
C PRO A 69 13.73 -4.94 -12.26
N THR A 70 12.50 -5.29 -11.91
CA THR A 70 12.00 -6.65 -12.06
C THR A 70 11.59 -6.91 -13.51
N GLU A 71 12.29 -7.83 -14.15
CA GLU A 71 12.03 -8.24 -15.55
C GLU A 71 10.92 -9.30 -15.62
N ASP A 72 10.89 -10.23 -14.66
CA ASP A 72 9.93 -11.32 -14.59
C ASP A 72 8.64 -10.94 -13.84
N SER A 73 7.75 -11.92 -13.64
CA SER A 73 6.54 -11.77 -12.84
C SER A 73 6.89 -11.51 -11.36
N ALA A 74 6.40 -10.41 -10.80
CA ALA A 74 6.56 -10.03 -9.40
C ALA A 74 5.34 -10.41 -8.53
N ASN A 75 4.32 -11.03 -9.11
CA ASN A 75 3.10 -11.46 -8.42
C ASN A 75 3.09 -12.95 -8.06
N GLU A 76 4.16 -13.67 -8.40
CA GLU A 76 4.34 -15.08 -8.10
C GLU A 76 5.24 -15.19 -6.86
N GLY A 77 4.68 -15.62 -5.71
CA GLY A 77 5.45 -15.83 -4.49
C GLY A 77 4.83 -15.22 -3.23
N GLU A 78 5.70 -14.74 -2.34
CA GLU A 78 5.31 -14.19 -1.04
C GLU A 78 4.69 -12.78 -1.17
N ILE A 79 3.79 -12.45 -0.25
CA ILE A 79 3.15 -11.13 -0.17
C ILE A 79 4.03 -10.24 0.73
N ASP A 80 4.68 -9.24 0.15
CA ASP A 80 5.56 -8.31 0.88
C ASP A 80 4.79 -7.18 1.58
N LEU A 81 3.54 -6.96 1.18
CA LEU A 81 2.70 -5.88 1.71
C LEU A 81 1.89 -6.33 2.94
N PRO A 82 1.55 -5.41 3.86
CA PRO A 82 0.69 -5.74 4.99
C PRO A 82 -0.65 -6.29 4.52
N ARG A 83 -1.05 -7.44 5.08
CA ARG A 83 -2.27 -8.16 4.69
C ARG A 83 -3.52 -7.70 5.42
N ASP A 84 -3.36 -6.93 6.48
CA ASP A 84 -4.43 -6.40 7.30
C ASP A 84 -4.19 -4.92 7.64
N LEU A 85 -5.28 -4.22 7.98
CA LEU A 85 -5.28 -2.79 8.26
C LEU A 85 -4.41 -2.45 9.48
N LEU A 86 -4.47 -3.26 10.55
CA LEU A 86 -3.76 -2.96 11.78
C LEU A 86 -2.24 -3.07 11.59
N LYS A 87 -1.78 -4.06 10.81
CA LYS A 87 -0.36 -4.18 10.47
C LYS A 87 0.12 -3.01 9.61
N ALA A 88 -0.68 -2.56 8.64
CA ALA A 88 -0.36 -1.39 7.84
C ALA A 88 -0.26 -0.11 8.71
N VAL A 89 -1.18 0.06 9.67
CA VAL A 89 -1.17 1.18 10.61
C VAL A 89 0.06 1.14 11.53
N SER A 90 0.43 -0.04 12.04
CA SER A 90 1.65 -0.20 12.84
C SER A 90 2.89 0.22 12.05
N LEU A 91 3.02 -0.25 10.81
CA LEU A 91 4.16 0.12 9.95
C LEU A 91 4.22 1.63 9.68
N LEU A 92 3.08 2.30 9.55
CA LEU A 92 3.02 3.76 9.38
C LEU A 92 3.55 4.50 10.62
N GLU A 93 3.21 4.03 11.81
CA GLU A 93 3.68 4.64 13.08
C GLU A 93 5.14 4.31 13.38
N ASP A 94 5.59 3.12 13.00
CA ASP A 94 6.95 2.64 13.23
C ASP A 94 7.98 3.26 12.27
N GLU A 95 7.55 4.01 11.25
CA GLU A 95 8.43 4.66 10.26
C GLU A 95 8.70 6.14 10.62
N PRO A 96 9.83 6.47 11.28
CA PRO A 96 10.11 7.82 11.72
C PRO A 96 10.34 8.82 10.57
N ALA A 97 10.79 8.38 9.40
CA ALA A 97 11.04 9.28 8.28
C ALA A 97 9.74 9.90 7.75
N LEU A 98 8.60 9.22 7.88
CA LEU A 98 7.30 9.75 7.47
C LEU A 98 6.83 10.94 8.31
N ALA A 99 7.40 11.14 9.51
CA ALA A 99 7.13 12.34 10.29
C ALA A 99 7.61 13.62 9.60
N GLU A 100 8.62 13.55 8.71
CA GLU A 100 9.05 14.69 7.89
C GLU A 100 8.01 15.08 6.83
N VAL A 101 7.11 14.14 6.47
CA VAL A 101 6.08 14.34 5.44
C VAL A 101 4.76 14.77 6.08
N PHE A 102 4.32 14.05 7.12
CA PHE A 102 2.98 14.19 7.65
C PHE A 102 2.89 14.80 9.05
N SER A 103 4.00 14.94 9.78
CA SER A 103 4.06 15.15 11.25
C SER A 103 3.67 13.92 12.08
N LYS A 104 4.19 13.83 13.30
CA LYS A 104 3.88 12.72 14.22
C LYS A 104 2.43 12.78 14.70
N GLU A 105 1.93 13.99 14.91
CA GLU A 105 0.57 14.25 15.39
C GLU A 105 -0.47 13.76 14.38
N PHE A 106 -0.28 14.07 13.09
CA PHE A 106 -1.16 13.56 12.03
C PHE A 106 -1.12 12.03 11.96
N ILE A 107 0.09 11.44 11.96
CA ILE A 107 0.25 9.99 11.88
C ILE A 107 -0.51 9.31 13.02
N GLY A 108 -0.34 9.80 14.27
CA GLY A 108 -1.06 9.26 15.43
C GLY A 108 -2.57 9.42 15.34
N LEU A 109 -3.08 10.57 14.89
CA LEU A 109 -4.52 10.78 14.70
C LEU A 109 -5.10 9.87 13.62
N TYR A 110 -4.42 9.78 12.47
CA TYR A 110 -4.85 8.91 11.37
C TYR A 110 -4.86 7.44 11.80
N ALA A 111 -3.80 6.99 12.48
CA ALA A 111 -3.71 5.64 13.04
C ALA A 111 -4.84 5.35 14.04
N GLY A 112 -5.15 6.30 14.93
CA GLY A 112 -6.27 6.20 15.87
C GLY A 112 -7.62 6.03 15.17
N VAL A 113 -7.89 6.82 14.12
CA VAL A 113 -9.10 6.69 13.30
C VAL A 113 -9.18 5.29 12.66
N LYS A 114 -8.09 4.81 12.07
CA LYS A 114 -8.08 3.48 11.40
C LYS A 114 -8.23 2.32 12.38
N ARG A 115 -7.72 2.44 13.60
CA ARG A 115 -7.99 1.45 14.67
C ARG A 115 -9.44 1.46 15.08
N GLY A 116 -10.06 2.64 15.26
CA GLY A 116 -11.49 2.73 15.59
C GLY A 116 -12.40 2.16 14.49
N GLU A 117 -12.06 2.38 13.21
CA GLU A 117 -12.73 1.73 12.08
C GLU A 117 -12.63 0.19 12.18
N PHE A 118 -11.44 -0.34 12.46
CA PHE A 118 -11.24 -1.78 12.63
C PHE A 118 -12.00 -2.36 13.82
N GLU A 119 -11.97 -1.71 14.98
CA GLU A 119 -12.74 -2.12 16.16
C GLU A 119 -14.24 -2.17 15.86
N THR A 120 -14.75 -1.19 15.11
CA THR A 120 -16.15 -1.17 14.68
C THR A 120 -16.46 -2.34 13.74
N PHE A 121 -15.56 -2.65 12.80
CA PHE A 121 -15.70 -3.81 11.91
C PHE A 121 -15.80 -5.13 12.70
N MET A 122 -14.97 -5.29 13.75
CA MET A 122 -14.95 -6.50 14.58
C MET A 122 -16.21 -6.70 15.44
N GLN A 123 -17.07 -5.69 15.58
CA GLN A 123 -18.35 -5.81 16.31
C GLN A 123 -19.47 -6.42 15.46
N VAL A 124 -19.25 -6.63 14.16
CA VAL A 124 -20.27 -7.12 13.23
C VAL A 124 -20.01 -8.58 12.87
N ILE A 125 -21.02 -9.43 13.03
CA ILE A 125 -21.00 -10.80 12.47
C ILE A 125 -21.25 -10.71 10.97
N SER A 126 -20.22 -10.99 10.19
CA SER A 126 -20.25 -10.93 8.73
C SER A 126 -21.19 -12.00 8.12
N PRO A 127 -21.73 -11.76 6.91
CA PRO A 127 -22.52 -12.78 6.21
C PRO A 127 -21.77 -14.10 6.00
N TRP A 128 -20.45 -14.05 5.76
CA TRP A 128 -19.62 -15.24 5.63
C TRP A 128 -19.58 -16.05 6.93
N GLU A 129 -19.37 -15.39 8.07
CA GLU A 129 -19.42 -16.06 9.38
C GLU A 129 -20.81 -16.66 9.64
N ARG A 130 -21.88 -15.99 9.24
CA ARG A 130 -23.23 -16.55 9.35
C ARG A 130 -23.40 -17.79 8.48
N GLU A 131 -22.90 -17.79 7.24
CA GLU A 131 -23.06 -18.91 6.32
C GLU A 131 -22.25 -20.14 6.77
N PHE A 132 -21.01 -19.94 7.23
CA PHE A 132 -20.07 -21.03 7.47
C PHE A 132 -19.88 -21.39 8.94
N LEU A 133 -20.15 -20.48 9.89
CA LEU A 133 -19.97 -20.71 11.32
C LEU A 133 -21.29 -20.92 12.07
N LEU A 134 -22.44 -20.51 11.54
CA LEU A 134 -23.75 -20.97 12.05
C LEU A 134 -24.03 -22.39 11.56
N LEU A 135 -23.29 -23.36 12.07
CA LEU A 135 -23.69 -24.77 11.97
C LEU A 135 -24.68 -25.06 13.11
N ASN A 136 -25.96 -25.15 12.73
CA ASN A 136 -27.10 -25.58 13.55
C ASN A 136 -27.46 -24.68 14.75
N VAL A 137 -28.50 -23.85 14.56
CA VAL A 137 -29.51 -23.62 15.60
C VAL A 137 -30.81 -24.24 15.12
#